data_AF-A0A2J7ZM23-F1
#
_entry.id   AF-A0A2J7ZM23-F1
#
_cell.length_a   1.000
_cell.length_b   1.000
_cell.length_c   1.000
_cell.angle_alpha   90.00
_cell.angle_beta   90.00
_cell.angle_gamma   90.00
#
_symmetry.space_group_name_H-M   'P 1'
#
loop_
_entity.id
_entity.type
_entity.pdbx_description
1 polymer ?
#
loop_
_entity_poly.entity_id
_entity_poly.type
_entity_poly.pdbx_seq_one_letter_code
_entity_poly.pdbx_strand_id
1 'polypeptide(L)'
;MYRRHLSHDGASFPPAFNPLGAKLICDGKEVPLSPDAEEIALSWARYRKRPMSDAVRQRATRNFWADFQKLLRSKIATKEADCDFEAILSQGVVKKKSKPKPKLKLKHKQSYANVDGERIPVGNTNVGVPGVFMGRGVHNKYTGKVRRRVYPEDVTLNLSKDAPIPESPVEGHSWGGIIADKGAMWLARWKDPVTHIMKYVYLAPNAEPAWQKTMEKFEVVRKLQPAFGEVVKRNERNLIAKNKRTRQLATCAALIFELAIRVGKRTSTHVFGAATLLVRHIKVQIDGKVDLNFIGKDSVPYSRVGWVPLATRISKNLRDLLKGKQANDRVFDAISPHSVNEYVSTLNPALTCKVIRTFRANQEFEGKLVVAPRDDPRTVHKNALLHVAEFCNHRSGPKLSVNTSLANYLDPRLTFRFAREHGVKPKDLMPKALLAKFDWAKDIP
;
A
#
# COMPACT_ATOMS: atom_id res chain seq x y z
N MET A 1 -24.87 -3.56 -10.84
CA MET A 1 -24.94 -2.08 -10.91
C MET A 1 -24.74 -1.56 -9.49
N TYR A 2 -23.83 -0.62 -9.24
CA TYR A 2 -23.49 -0.24 -7.85
C TYR A 2 -24.41 0.83 -7.24
N ARG A 3 -25.15 1.56 -8.08
CA ARG A 3 -26.06 2.66 -7.70
C ARG A 3 -26.93 3.08 -8.90
N ARG A 4 -28.04 3.76 -8.63
CA ARG A 4 -28.94 4.38 -9.63
C ARG A 4 -28.55 5.85 -9.91
N HIS A 5 -28.29 6.63 -8.88
CA HIS A 5 -27.93 8.05 -8.89
C HIS A 5 -26.65 8.32 -8.06
N LEU A 6 -25.81 9.26 -8.50
CA LEU A 6 -24.62 9.74 -7.79
C LEU A 6 -24.34 11.21 -8.07
N SER A 7 -24.20 11.99 -7.01
CA SER A 7 -23.65 13.36 -7.04
C SER A 7 -22.69 13.60 -5.88
N HIS A 8 -21.71 14.49 -6.07
CA HIS A 8 -20.66 14.78 -5.07
C HIS A 8 -19.88 16.06 -5.43
N ASP A 9 -19.11 16.57 -4.47
CA ASP A 9 -18.30 17.80 -4.64
C ASP A 9 -16.94 17.59 -5.35
N GLY A 10 -16.59 16.35 -5.69
CA GLY A 10 -15.37 16.03 -6.45
C GLY A 10 -14.13 15.85 -5.57
N ALA A 11 -12.97 16.23 -6.11
CA ALA A 11 -11.68 16.15 -5.42
C ALA A 11 -11.31 17.47 -4.75
N SER A 12 -10.52 17.41 -3.67
CA SER A 12 -10.05 18.59 -2.94
C SER A 12 -8.60 18.90 -3.29
N PHE A 13 -8.30 20.18 -3.48
CA PHE A 13 -6.99 20.65 -3.94
C PHE A 13 -6.20 21.33 -2.82
N PRO A 14 -4.87 21.19 -2.81
CA PRO A 14 -4.04 22.02 -1.94
C PRO A 14 -4.24 23.50 -2.31
N PRO A 15 -4.21 24.41 -1.32
CA PRO A 15 -4.32 25.85 -1.61
C PRO A 15 -3.24 26.30 -2.59
N ALA A 16 -3.51 27.42 -3.29
CA ALA A 16 -2.51 28.09 -4.09
C ALA A 16 -1.26 28.39 -3.24
N PHE A 17 -0.09 28.16 -3.81
CA PHE A 17 1.15 28.53 -3.15
C PHE A 17 1.23 30.06 -3.09
N ASN A 18 1.53 30.60 -1.91
CA ASN A 18 1.79 32.02 -1.74
C ASN A 18 3.31 32.25 -1.86
N PRO A 19 3.80 32.83 -2.98
CA PRO A 19 5.23 33.01 -3.24
C PRO A 19 5.95 33.74 -2.11
N LEU A 20 7.17 33.31 -1.79
CA LEU A 20 8.03 34.06 -0.87
C LEU A 20 8.80 35.14 -1.65
N GLY A 21 8.80 35.10 -2.98
CA GLY A 21 9.65 35.98 -3.79
C GLY A 21 11.12 35.61 -3.68
N ALA A 22 11.41 34.39 -3.23
CA ALA A 22 12.76 33.90 -3.11
C ALA A 22 13.37 33.67 -4.49
N LYS A 23 14.61 34.11 -4.66
CA LYS A 23 15.43 33.81 -5.83
C LYS A 23 16.35 32.66 -5.50
N LEU A 24 16.55 31.74 -6.45
CA LEU A 24 17.58 30.72 -6.33
C LEU A 24 18.89 31.32 -6.79
N ILE A 25 19.95 31.25 -5.99
CA ILE A 25 21.28 31.68 -6.41
C ILE A 25 22.03 30.44 -6.91
N CYS A 26 22.49 30.45 -8.16
CA CYS A 26 23.28 29.37 -8.76
C CYS A 26 24.56 29.98 -9.35
N ASP A 27 25.74 29.47 -8.98
CA ASP A 27 27.05 30.05 -9.36
C ASP A 27 27.13 31.58 -9.09
N GLY A 28 26.57 32.04 -7.96
CA GLY A 28 26.51 33.47 -7.62
C GLY A 28 25.53 34.29 -8.45
N LYS A 29 24.82 33.71 -9.43
CA LYS A 29 23.83 34.39 -10.26
C LYS A 29 22.42 34.12 -9.78
N GLU A 30 21.59 35.16 -9.78
CA GLU A 30 20.18 35.03 -9.45
C GLU A 30 19.40 34.34 -10.57
N VAL A 31 18.65 33.30 -10.21
CA VAL A 31 17.72 32.57 -11.07
C VAL A 31 16.29 32.86 -10.61
N PRO A 32 15.49 33.59 -11.41
CA PRO A 32 14.11 33.90 -11.05
C PRO A 32 13.24 32.64 -11.09
N LEU A 33 12.40 32.46 -10.07
CA LEU A 33 11.51 31.32 -9.93
C LEU A 33 10.05 31.74 -10.18
N SER A 34 9.31 30.92 -10.93
CA SER A 34 7.85 30.99 -10.92
C SER A 34 7.30 30.51 -9.56
N PRO A 35 6.05 30.83 -9.19
CA PRO A 35 5.42 30.30 -7.97
C PRO A 35 5.54 28.79 -7.82
N ASP A 36 5.29 28.03 -8.91
CA ASP A 36 5.41 26.58 -8.91
C ASP A 36 6.86 26.11 -8.72
N ALA A 37 7.82 26.75 -9.39
CA ALA A 37 9.24 26.42 -9.22
C ALA A 37 9.72 26.75 -7.79
N GLU A 38 9.27 27.86 -7.22
CA GLU A 38 9.59 28.25 -5.84
C GLU A 38 9.02 27.27 -4.81
N GLU A 39 7.77 26.81 -4.98
CA GLU A 39 7.17 25.78 -4.12
C GLU A 39 7.98 24.47 -4.13
N ILE A 40 8.41 24.04 -5.32
CA ILE A 40 9.22 22.83 -5.50
C ILE A 40 10.63 23.01 -4.93
N ALA A 41 11.28 24.16 -5.16
CA ALA A 41 12.59 24.47 -4.60
C ALA A 41 12.57 24.46 -3.06
N LEU A 42 11.53 25.06 -2.47
CA LEU A 42 11.31 25.02 -1.03
C LEU A 42 11.07 23.60 -0.50
N SER A 43 10.34 22.77 -1.25
CA SER A 43 10.19 21.34 -0.92
C SER A 43 11.53 20.61 -0.97
N TRP A 44 12.37 20.89 -1.97
CA TRP A 44 13.69 20.27 -2.11
C TRP A 44 14.65 20.67 -1.00
N ALA A 45 14.70 21.95 -0.66
CA ALA A 45 15.53 22.44 0.43
C ALA A 45 15.23 21.71 1.76
N ARG A 46 13.95 21.47 2.06
CA ARG A 46 13.55 20.64 3.22
C ARG A 46 13.90 19.16 3.04
N TYR A 47 13.78 18.64 1.82
CA TYR A 47 14.07 17.24 1.51
C TYR A 47 15.56 16.92 1.72
N ARG A 48 16.47 17.81 1.33
CA ARG A 48 17.93 17.65 1.49
C ARG A 48 18.36 17.39 2.93
N LYS A 49 17.64 17.97 3.91
CA LYS A 49 17.92 17.82 5.35
C LYS A 49 17.49 16.47 5.94
N ARG A 50 16.76 15.63 5.19
CA ARG A 50 16.28 14.35 5.72
C ARG A 50 17.42 13.33 5.81
N PRO A 51 17.42 12.46 6.84
CA PRO A 51 18.35 11.36 6.93
C PRO A 51 18.05 10.32 5.84
N MET A 52 19.05 9.99 5.03
CA MET A 52 19.00 8.95 3.99
C MET A 52 20.42 8.51 3.63
N SER A 53 20.57 7.31 3.06
CA SER A 53 21.87 6.83 2.59
C SER A 53 22.37 7.62 1.38
N ASP A 54 23.69 7.63 1.17
CA ASP A 54 24.32 8.38 0.08
C ASP A 54 23.83 7.96 -1.31
N ALA A 55 23.63 6.66 -1.51
CA ALA A 55 23.06 6.14 -2.76
C ALA A 55 21.65 6.69 -3.04
N VAL A 56 20.83 6.87 -1.99
CA VAL A 56 19.50 7.47 -2.12
C VAL A 56 19.61 8.98 -2.36
N ARG A 57 20.51 9.67 -1.63
CA ARG A 57 20.77 11.11 -1.79
C ARG A 57 21.22 11.44 -3.20
N GLN A 58 22.22 10.73 -3.72
CA GLN A 58 22.76 10.94 -5.07
C GLN A 58 21.69 10.75 -6.15
N ARG A 59 20.87 9.68 -6.05
CA ARG A 59 19.75 9.48 -6.98
C ARG A 59 18.71 10.58 -6.85
N ALA A 60 18.37 10.95 -5.62
CA ALA A 60 17.37 11.97 -5.37
C ALA A 60 17.80 13.32 -5.99
N THR A 61 19.05 13.73 -5.78
CA THR A 61 19.63 14.95 -6.37
C THR A 61 19.61 14.90 -7.89
N ARG A 62 20.04 13.78 -8.50
CA ARG A 62 20.02 13.61 -9.96
C ARG A 62 18.61 13.73 -10.53
N ASN A 63 17.66 13.01 -9.95
CA ASN A 63 16.27 13.01 -10.39
C ASN A 63 15.61 14.38 -10.20
N PHE A 64 15.84 15.01 -9.05
CA PHE A 64 15.34 16.33 -8.73
C PHE A 64 15.86 17.35 -9.75
N TRP A 65 17.18 17.43 -9.92
CA TRP A 65 17.79 18.44 -10.78
C TRP A 65 17.31 18.33 -12.23
N ALA A 66 17.23 17.11 -12.75
CA ALA A 66 16.75 16.86 -14.09
C ALA A 66 15.28 17.30 -14.32
N ASP A 67 14.41 17.13 -13.32
CA ASP A 67 13.00 17.55 -13.44
C ASP A 67 12.80 19.03 -13.07
N PHE A 68 13.54 19.55 -12.09
CA PHE A 68 13.46 20.93 -11.65
C PHE A 68 13.89 21.92 -12.72
N GLN A 69 14.94 21.60 -13.50
CA GLN A 69 15.36 22.43 -14.64
C GLN A 69 14.24 22.65 -15.67
N LYS A 70 13.26 21.75 -15.77
CA LYS A 70 12.11 21.88 -16.68
C LYS A 70 11.08 22.90 -16.19
N LEU A 71 11.14 23.29 -14.92
CA LEU A 71 10.29 24.33 -14.34
C LEU A 71 10.90 25.73 -14.45
N LEU A 72 12.18 25.82 -14.81
CA LEU A 72 12.87 27.09 -15.00
C LEU A 72 12.56 27.64 -16.39
N ARG A 73 12.50 28.97 -16.51
CA ARG A 73 12.29 29.65 -17.82
C ARG A 73 13.42 29.38 -18.79
N SER A 74 14.64 29.31 -18.28
CA SER A 74 15.85 28.96 -19.02
C SER A 74 16.56 27.82 -18.31
N LYS A 75 17.10 26.87 -19.10
CA LYS A 75 18.00 25.87 -18.56
C LYS A 75 19.30 26.54 -18.10
N ILE A 76 19.81 26.07 -16.97
CA ILE A 76 21.08 26.49 -16.40
C ILE A 76 22.09 25.34 -16.51
N ALA A 77 23.33 25.64 -16.88
CA ALA A 77 24.39 24.65 -17.04
C ALA A 77 24.97 24.17 -15.69
N THR A 78 24.69 24.92 -14.62
CA THR A 78 25.13 24.70 -13.24
C THR A 78 24.64 23.37 -12.66
N LYS A 79 25.37 22.82 -11.67
CA LYS A 79 24.94 21.63 -10.94
C LYS A 79 24.09 22.02 -9.73
N GLU A 80 23.25 21.11 -9.25
CA GLU A 80 22.45 21.35 -8.04
C GLU A 80 23.30 21.74 -6.83
N ALA A 81 24.53 21.21 -6.74
CA ALA A 81 25.45 21.47 -5.65
C ALA A 81 25.91 22.94 -5.57
N ASP A 82 25.92 23.65 -6.71
CA ASP A 82 26.38 25.03 -6.81
C ASP A 82 25.20 26.02 -6.70
N CYS A 83 24.03 25.51 -6.29
CA CYS A 83 22.82 26.30 -6.07
C CYS A 83 22.45 26.37 -4.57
N ASP A 84 22.20 27.59 -4.10
CA ASP A 84 21.85 27.86 -2.70
C ASP A 84 20.35 27.72 -2.45
N PHE A 85 19.96 26.52 -2.02
CA PHE A 85 18.60 26.25 -1.54
C PHE A 85 18.39 26.60 -0.06
N GLU A 86 19.45 26.89 0.71
CA GLU A 86 19.33 27.30 2.11
C GLU A 86 18.81 28.73 2.23
N ALA A 87 19.21 29.63 1.33
CA ALA A 87 18.64 30.97 1.22
C ALA A 87 17.10 30.95 1.11
N ILE A 88 16.54 30.03 0.30
CA ILE A 88 15.10 29.84 0.14
C ILE A 88 14.43 29.42 1.45
N LEU A 89 15.07 28.56 2.25
CA LEU A 89 14.55 28.17 3.57
C LEU A 89 14.55 29.34 4.54
N SER A 90 15.64 30.09 4.61
CA SER A 90 15.82 31.22 5.52
C SER A 90 14.76 32.29 5.31
N GLN A 91 14.49 32.67 4.04
CA GLN A 91 13.42 33.61 3.71
C GLN A 91 12.02 33.08 4.07
N GLY A 92 11.81 31.77 3.91
CA GLY A 92 10.58 31.09 4.33
C GLY A 92 10.37 31.04 5.84
N VAL A 93 11.44 31.06 6.65
CA VAL A 93 11.37 31.15 8.12
C VAL A 93 11.05 32.57 8.57
N VAL A 94 11.68 33.58 7.96
CA VAL A 94 11.44 35.00 8.27
C VAL A 94 9.98 35.38 7.99
N LYS A 95 9.43 35.03 6.82
CA LYS A 95 8.00 35.27 6.50
C LYS A 95 7.02 34.43 7.33
N LYS A 96 7.46 33.31 7.93
CA LYS A 96 6.65 32.51 8.86
C LYS A 96 6.55 33.11 10.25
N LYS A 97 7.53 33.92 10.69
CA LYS A 97 7.47 34.61 11.98
C LYS A 97 6.49 35.80 11.96
N SER A 98 6.19 36.36 10.79
CA SER A 98 5.30 37.53 10.63
C SER A 98 3.82 37.21 10.36
N LYS A 99 3.42 35.93 10.27
CA LYS A 99 2.00 35.52 10.16
C LYS A 99 1.65 34.46 11.21
N PRO A 100 0.54 34.60 11.97
CA PRO A 100 0.07 33.53 12.84
C PRO A 100 -0.25 32.30 11.98
N LYS A 101 0.30 31.14 12.35
CA LYS A 101 0.19 29.87 11.60
C LYS A 101 -1.27 29.57 11.23
N PRO A 102 -1.69 29.58 9.95
CA PRO A 102 -2.68 28.61 9.55
C PRO A 102 -1.94 27.27 9.64
N LYS A 103 -2.35 26.40 10.58
CA LYS A 103 -1.91 25.01 10.52
C LYS A 103 -2.25 24.55 9.10
N LEU A 104 -1.24 24.13 8.31
CA LEU A 104 -1.36 23.42 7.02
C LEU A 104 -2.03 22.04 7.20
N LYS A 105 -2.94 21.92 8.15
CA LYS A 105 -3.98 20.92 8.17
C LYS A 105 -5.01 21.49 7.22
N LEU A 106 -5.14 20.95 6.00
CA LEU A 106 -6.48 20.93 5.41
C LEU A 106 -7.37 20.41 6.52
N LYS A 107 -8.20 21.26 7.15
CA LYS A 107 -9.23 20.77 8.05
C LYS A 107 -10.00 19.79 7.17
N HIS A 108 -9.95 18.51 7.50
CA HIS A 108 -10.79 17.51 6.87
C HIS A 108 -12.23 17.89 7.21
N LYS A 109 -12.82 18.82 6.45
CA LYS A 109 -14.26 18.96 6.41
C LYS A 109 -14.72 17.66 5.78
N GLN A 110 -15.44 16.86 6.55
CA GLN A 110 -15.98 15.60 6.07
C GLN A 110 -16.82 15.90 4.82
N SER A 111 -16.35 15.42 3.67
CA SER A 111 -17.09 15.51 2.42
C SER A 111 -18.14 14.41 2.37
N TYR A 112 -19.21 14.66 1.62
CA TYR A 112 -20.31 13.72 1.43
C TYR A 112 -20.61 13.58 -0.08
N ALA A 113 -21.18 12.44 -0.44
CA ALA A 113 -21.75 12.18 -1.74
C ALA A 113 -23.22 11.80 -1.54
N ASN A 114 -24.09 12.14 -2.48
CA ASN A 114 -25.42 11.59 -2.54
C ASN A 114 -25.39 10.31 -3.39
N VAL A 115 -25.75 9.18 -2.80
CA VAL A 115 -25.87 7.90 -3.49
C VAL A 115 -27.31 7.44 -3.33
N ASP A 116 -28.06 7.37 -4.43
CA ASP A 116 -29.46 6.92 -4.44
C ASP A 116 -30.41 7.67 -3.46
N GLY A 117 -30.12 8.94 -3.18
CA GLY A 117 -30.88 9.78 -2.25
C GLY A 117 -30.26 9.87 -0.86
N GLU A 118 -29.28 9.02 -0.54
CA GLU A 118 -28.64 8.98 0.77
C GLU A 118 -27.35 9.79 0.82
N ARG A 119 -27.17 10.54 1.91
CA ARG A 119 -25.97 11.36 2.15
C ARG A 119 -24.87 10.51 2.80
N ILE A 120 -23.93 10.03 1.99
CA ILE A 120 -22.88 9.09 2.38
C ILE A 120 -21.53 9.82 2.57
N PRO A 121 -20.78 9.58 3.66
CA PRO A 121 -19.45 10.17 3.85
C PRO A 121 -18.46 9.70 2.78
N VAL A 122 -17.61 10.60 2.33
CA VAL A 122 -16.53 10.34 1.37
C VAL A 122 -15.20 10.11 2.10
N GLY A 123 -14.34 9.26 1.53
CA GLY A 123 -13.00 9.01 2.02
C GLY A 123 -12.05 10.19 1.76
N ASN A 124 -10.77 9.91 1.51
CA ASN A 124 -9.81 10.97 1.22
C ASN A 124 -10.06 11.59 -0.17
N THR A 125 -10.53 12.84 -0.20
CA THR A 125 -10.73 13.63 -1.43
C THR A 125 -9.48 14.37 -1.88
N ASN A 126 -8.45 14.47 -1.02
CA ASN A 126 -7.29 15.33 -1.28
C ASN A 126 -6.41 14.76 -2.41
N VAL A 127 -6.18 15.57 -3.43
CA VAL A 127 -5.09 15.33 -4.39
C VAL A 127 -3.75 15.54 -3.70
N GLY A 128 -2.69 14.92 -4.25
CA GLY A 128 -1.36 15.00 -3.67
C GLY A 128 -0.80 16.42 -3.74
N VAL A 129 -0.16 16.88 -2.67
CA VAL A 129 0.56 18.16 -2.63
C VAL A 129 1.76 18.12 -3.59
N PRO A 130 2.05 19.18 -4.35
CA PRO A 130 3.29 19.29 -5.12
C PRO A 130 4.53 19.21 -4.23
N GLY A 131 5.64 18.73 -4.78
CA GLY A 131 6.90 18.65 -4.05
C GLY A 131 7.83 17.57 -4.58
N VAL A 132 8.72 17.09 -3.74
CA VAL A 132 9.72 16.08 -4.12
C VAL A 132 9.23 14.68 -3.76
N PHE A 133 9.20 13.77 -4.73
CA PHE A 133 8.70 12.42 -4.54
C PHE A 133 9.61 11.59 -3.63
N MET A 134 9.00 10.99 -2.61
CA MET A 134 9.68 10.09 -1.69
C MET A 134 9.29 8.65 -1.96
N GLY A 135 10.17 7.94 -2.65
CA GLY A 135 10.02 6.51 -2.85
C GLY A 135 10.39 5.72 -1.60
N ARG A 136 9.71 4.59 -1.38
CA ARG A 136 10.10 3.61 -0.35
C ARG A 136 11.24 2.74 -0.87
N GLY A 137 12.25 2.53 -0.04
CA GLY A 137 13.38 1.64 -0.31
C GLY A 137 14.48 2.25 -1.17
N VAL A 138 15.69 1.70 -1.03
CA VAL A 138 16.92 2.20 -1.68
C VAL A 138 16.93 2.01 -3.19
N HIS A 139 16.03 1.21 -3.77
CA HIS A 139 15.94 0.94 -5.20
C HIS A 139 14.79 1.68 -5.90
N ASN A 140 14.06 2.55 -5.19
CA ASN A 140 12.98 3.28 -5.83
C ASN A 140 13.54 4.29 -6.84
N LYS A 141 13.22 4.08 -8.13
CA LYS A 141 13.72 4.89 -9.24
C LYS A 141 13.12 6.29 -9.31
N TYR A 142 11.98 6.53 -8.65
CA TYR A 142 11.28 7.80 -8.66
C TYR A 142 11.71 8.73 -7.52
N THR A 143 12.47 8.24 -6.54
CA THR A 143 12.92 9.06 -5.40
C THR A 143 13.67 10.29 -5.89
N GLY A 144 13.25 11.47 -5.43
CA GLY A 144 13.79 12.78 -5.84
C GLY A 144 13.10 13.43 -7.04
N LYS A 145 12.28 12.69 -7.82
CA LYS A 145 11.55 13.31 -8.94
C LYS A 145 10.59 14.39 -8.47
N VAL A 146 10.40 15.41 -9.30
CA VAL A 146 9.43 16.47 -9.02
C VAL A 146 8.01 15.95 -9.24
N ARG A 147 7.19 16.05 -8.20
CA ARG A 147 5.74 15.89 -8.25
C ARG A 147 5.14 17.28 -8.50
N ARG A 148 4.74 17.55 -9.73
CA ARG A 148 4.01 18.79 -10.07
C ARG A 148 2.66 18.85 -9.36
N ARG A 149 2.09 20.06 -9.31
CA ARG A 149 0.72 20.29 -8.85
C ARG A 149 -0.25 19.57 -9.78
N VAL A 150 -1.26 18.94 -9.17
CA VAL A 150 -2.41 18.36 -9.87
C VAL A 150 -3.47 19.45 -9.94
N TYR A 151 -3.99 19.71 -11.13
CA TYR A 151 -5.03 20.70 -11.39
C TYR A 151 -6.37 20.02 -11.72
N PRO A 152 -7.51 20.73 -11.67
CA PRO A 152 -8.82 20.16 -12.04
C PRO A 152 -8.84 19.49 -13.43
N GLU A 153 -8.05 20.00 -14.38
CA GLU A 153 -7.91 19.44 -15.73
C GLU A 153 -7.25 18.05 -15.74
N ASP A 154 -6.57 17.64 -14.65
CA ASP A 154 -6.01 16.29 -14.49
C ASP A 154 -7.03 15.29 -13.92
N VAL A 155 -8.18 15.77 -13.43
CA VAL A 155 -9.15 15.00 -12.67
C VAL A 155 -10.36 14.67 -13.52
N THR A 156 -10.70 13.39 -13.56
CA THR A 156 -11.97 12.91 -14.12
C THR A 156 -12.95 12.63 -12.99
N LEU A 157 -14.16 13.19 -13.05
CA LEU A 157 -15.26 12.89 -12.15
C LEU A 157 -16.16 11.79 -12.71
N ASN A 158 -16.76 11.01 -11.82
CA ASN A 158 -17.75 9.98 -12.13
C ASN A 158 -19.04 10.28 -11.36
N LEU A 159 -20.06 10.77 -12.07
CA LEU A 159 -21.36 11.15 -11.52
C LEU A 159 -22.48 10.68 -12.46
N SER A 160 -23.72 10.70 -11.99
CA SER A 160 -24.86 10.35 -12.86
C SER A 160 -25.08 11.40 -13.95
N LYS A 161 -25.63 11.00 -15.11
CA LYS A 161 -25.84 11.90 -16.25
C LYS A 161 -26.75 13.10 -15.91
N ASP A 162 -27.70 12.87 -15.02
CA ASP A 162 -28.68 13.81 -14.49
C ASP A 162 -28.21 14.55 -13.23
N ALA A 163 -27.03 14.21 -12.69
CA ALA A 163 -26.49 14.91 -11.53
C ALA A 163 -25.84 16.25 -11.93
N PRO A 164 -25.98 17.30 -11.10
CA PRO A 164 -25.27 18.55 -11.33
C PRO A 164 -23.76 18.31 -11.29
N ILE A 165 -23.04 18.89 -12.24
CA ILE A 165 -21.58 18.87 -12.27
C ILE A 165 -21.09 19.87 -11.23
N PRO A 166 -20.28 19.46 -10.23
CA PRO A 166 -19.78 20.40 -9.23
C PRO A 166 -18.86 21.43 -9.88
N GLU A 167 -18.91 22.67 -9.41
CA GLU A 167 -17.95 23.69 -9.83
C GLU A 167 -16.52 23.31 -9.46
N SER A 168 -15.56 23.80 -10.24
CA SER A 168 -14.14 23.61 -9.92
C SER A 168 -13.81 24.34 -8.62
N PRO A 169 -13.19 23.67 -7.63
CA PRO A 169 -12.75 24.33 -6.40
C PRO A 169 -11.51 25.22 -6.60
N VAL A 170 -10.93 25.24 -7.81
CA VAL A 170 -9.84 26.15 -8.20
C VAL A 170 -10.41 27.14 -9.21
N GLU A 171 -10.34 28.43 -8.87
CA GLU A 171 -10.87 29.54 -9.66
C GLU A 171 -10.25 29.57 -11.07
N GLY A 172 -11.09 29.75 -12.10
CA GLY A 172 -10.66 29.78 -13.50
C GLY A 172 -10.31 28.43 -14.12
N HIS A 173 -10.43 27.33 -13.37
CA HIS A 173 -10.15 25.98 -13.85
C HIS A 173 -11.42 25.18 -14.13
N SER A 174 -11.28 24.11 -14.92
CA SER A 174 -12.37 23.18 -15.25
C SER A 174 -11.95 21.72 -15.10
N TRP A 175 -12.91 20.83 -14.87
CA TRP A 175 -12.63 19.41 -14.74
C TRP A 175 -12.14 18.81 -16.05
N GLY A 176 -11.10 17.99 -15.98
CA GLY A 176 -10.51 17.33 -17.16
C GLY A 176 -11.41 16.30 -17.84
N GLY A 177 -12.42 15.80 -17.13
CA GLY A 177 -13.45 14.95 -17.73
C GLY A 177 -14.58 14.60 -16.79
N ILE A 178 -15.76 14.39 -17.35
CA ILE A 178 -16.96 13.96 -16.64
C ILE A 178 -17.43 12.67 -17.30
N ILE A 179 -17.63 11.61 -16.52
CA ILE A 179 -18.15 10.34 -17.00
C ILE A 179 -19.29 9.84 -16.11
N ALA A 180 -20.08 8.90 -16.62
CA ALA A 180 -21.17 8.24 -15.90
C ALA A 180 -21.01 6.70 -15.91
N ASP A 181 -19.95 6.23 -15.26
CA ASP A 181 -19.67 4.80 -15.09
C ASP A 181 -20.38 4.26 -13.82
N LYS A 182 -21.52 3.60 -14.06
CA LYS A 182 -22.34 2.93 -13.03
C LYS A 182 -21.74 1.60 -12.54
N GLY A 183 -20.70 1.10 -13.23
CA GLY A 183 -19.92 -0.10 -12.87
C GLY A 183 -18.72 0.20 -11.96
N ALA A 184 -18.36 1.47 -11.78
CA ALA A 184 -17.24 1.88 -10.94
C ALA A 184 -17.70 2.48 -9.61
N MET A 185 -17.03 2.14 -8.50
CA MET A 185 -17.29 2.72 -7.17
C MET A 185 -16.52 4.02 -6.88
N TRP A 186 -15.60 4.43 -7.75
CA TRP A 186 -14.81 5.65 -7.53
C TRP A 186 -15.59 6.90 -7.95
N LEU A 187 -15.36 8.00 -7.25
CA LEU A 187 -16.02 9.30 -7.42
C LEU A 187 -15.20 10.23 -8.31
N ALA A 188 -13.89 10.27 -8.08
CA ALA A 188 -12.95 11.04 -8.90
C ALA A 188 -11.67 10.24 -9.09
N ARG A 189 -10.95 10.46 -10.19
CA ARG A 189 -9.66 9.83 -10.46
C ARG A 189 -8.67 10.77 -11.14
N TRP A 190 -7.39 10.53 -10.93
CA TRP A 190 -6.30 11.24 -11.63
C TRP A 190 -5.06 10.35 -11.71
N LYS A 191 -4.18 10.61 -12.67
CA LYS A 191 -2.86 9.96 -12.72
C LYS A 191 -1.90 10.66 -11.76
N ASP A 192 -1.22 9.91 -10.91
CA ASP A 192 -0.13 10.44 -10.09
C ASP A 192 0.99 10.99 -11.00
N PRO A 193 1.41 12.27 -10.89
CA PRO A 193 2.31 12.88 -11.87
C PRO A 193 3.70 12.23 -11.98
N VAL A 194 4.12 11.48 -10.97
CA VAL A 194 5.45 10.86 -10.91
C VAL A 194 5.40 9.40 -11.29
N THR A 195 4.45 8.67 -10.71
CA THR A 195 4.36 7.21 -10.87
C THR A 195 3.43 6.80 -12.01
N HIS A 196 2.61 7.71 -12.52
CA HIS A 196 1.53 7.50 -13.49
C HIS A 196 0.49 6.46 -13.04
N ILE A 197 0.52 6.07 -11.77
CA ILE A 197 -0.48 5.18 -11.17
C ILE A 197 -1.76 5.99 -10.95
N MET A 198 -2.89 5.44 -11.38
CA MET A 198 -4.20 6.03 -11.12
C MET A 198 -4.49 6.09 -9.61
N LYS A 199 -4.93 7.27 -9.18
CA LYS A 199 -5.44 7.59 -7.85
C LYS A 199 -6.94 7.79 -7.95
N TYR A 200 -7.63 7.53 -6.85
CA TYR A 200 -9.08 7.51 -6.80
C TYR A 200 -9.59 8.09 -5.49
N VAL A 201 -10.72 8.80 -5.57
CA VAL A 201 -11.59 9.12 -4.43
C VAL A 201 -12.67 8.04 -4.36
N TYR A 202 -12.94 7.52 -3.16
CA TYR A 202 -13.99 6.56 -2.89
C TYR A 202 -14.87 7.07 -1.75
N LEU A 203 -16.06 6.46 -1.59
CA LEU A 203 -16.84 6.57 -0.37
C LEU A 203 -16.00 6.18 0.87
N ALA A 204 -16.35 6.71 2.03
CA ALA A 204 -15.64 6.46 3.26
C ALA A 204 -15.69 4.96 3.62
N PRO A 205 -14.63 4.37 4.18
CA PRO A 205 -14.61 2.93 4.46
C PRO A 205 -15.66 2.43 5.46
N ASN A 206 -16.25 3.33 6.25
CA ASN A 206 -17.33 3.06 7.21
C ASN A 206 -18.72 3.25 6.61
N ALA A 207 -18.84 3.69 5.36
CA ALA A 207 -20.11 3.79 4.69
C ALA A 207 -20.57 2.44 4.17
N GLU A 208 -21.86 2.12 4.37
CA GLU A 208 -22.71 1.39 3.43
C GLU A 208 -22.00 0.47 2.41
N PRO A 209 -21.95 0.92 1.15
CA PRO A 209 -21.36 0.16 0.04
C PRO A 209 -19.88 -0.24 0.24
N ALA A 210 -19.11 0.54 0.99
CA ALA A 210 -17.68 0.31 1.18
C ALA A 210 -17.40 -0.78 2.22
N TRP A 211 -18.15 -0.79 3.32
CA TRP A 211 -18.00 -1.84 4.32
C TRP A 211 -18.63 -3.15 3.86
N GLN A 212 -19.70 -3.15 3.06
CA GLN A 212 -20.26 -4.37 2.46
C GLN A 212 -19.21 -5.13 1.64
N LYS A 213 -18.42 -4.44 0.81
CA LYS A 213 -17.28 -5.06 0.09
C LYS A 213 -16.21 -5.61 1.02
N THR A 214 -16.00 -4.94 2.16
CA THR A 214 -15.07 -5.43 3.19
C THR A 214 -15.63 -6.68 3.88
N MET A 215 -16.94 -6.74 4.14
CA MET A 215 -17.65 -7.89 4.68
C MET A 215 -17.62 -9.06 3.70
N GLU A 216 -18.01 -8.88 2.43
CA GLU A 216 -17.96 -9.90 1.38
C GLU A 216 -16.57 -10.57 1.30
N LYS A 217 -15.50 -9.77 1.37
CA LYS A 217 -14.13 -10.27 1.40
C LYS A 217 -13.89 -11.23 2.58
N PHE A 218 -14.43 -10.94 3.75
CA PHE A 218 -14.29 -11.80 4.93
C PHE A 218 -15.29 -12.97 4.92
N GLU A 219 -16.44 -12.85 4.26
CA GLU A 219 -17.34 -13.98 4.00
C GLU A 219 -16.69 -15.06 3.16
N VAL A 220 -15.92 -14.66 2.13
CA VAL A 220 -15.11 -15.62 1.35
C VAL A 220 -14.15 -16.39 2.25
N VAL A 221 -13.50 -15.69 3.21
CA VAL A 221 -12.58 -16.31 4.17
C VAL A 221 -13.30 -17.28 5.11
N ARG A 222 -14.45 -16.89 5.66
CA ARG A 222 -15.25 -17.75 6.55
C ARG A 222 -15.74 -19.01 5.84
N LYS A 223 -16.29 -18.87 4.64
CA LYS A 223 -16.79 -20.01 3.83
C LYS A 223 -15.67 -20.95 3.38
N LEU A 224 -14.44 -20.45 3.27
CA LEU A 224 -13.27 -21.26 2.92
C LEU A 224 -12.78 -22.15 4.09
N GLN A 225 -12.98 -21.73 5.35
CA GLN A 225 -12.45 -22.41 6.55
C GLN A 225 -12.69 -23.93 6.57
N PRO A 226 -13.93 -24.46 6.40
CA PRO A 226 -14.16 -25.91 6.44
C PRO A 226 -13.50 -26.65 5.26
N ALA A 227 -13.37 -26.01 4.10
CA ALA A 227 -12.85 -26.63 2.89
C ALA A 227 -11.32 -26.53 2.74
N PHE A 228 -10.64 -25.69 3.53
CA PHE A 228 -9.22 -25.40 3.33
C PHE A 228 -8.33 -26.63 3.54
N GLY A 229 -8.69 -27.54 4.44
CA GLY A 229 -7.98 -28.81 4.62
C GLY A 229 -7.92 -29.63 3.33
N GLU A 230 -9.04 -29.73 2.59
CA GLU A 230 -9.05 -30.44 1.30
C GLU A 230 -8.29 -29.67 0.21
N VAL A 231 -8.31 -28.34 0.23
CA VAL A 231 -7.49 -27.51 -0.67
C VAL A 231 -6.00 -27.84 -0.50
N VAL A 232 -5.52 -27.94 0.75
CA VAL A 232 -4.13 -28.29 1.06
C VAL A 232 -3.83 -29.71 0.56
N LYS A 233 -4.68 -30.70 0.86
CA LYS A 233 -4.51 -32.08 0.39
C LYS A 233 -4.47 -32.19 -1.13
N ARG A 234 -5.35 -31.47 -1.85
CA ARG A 234 -5.34 -31.42 -3.33
C ARG A 234 -4.03 -30.83 -3.86
N ASN A 235 -3.49 -29.80 -3.21
CA ASN A 235 -2.19 -29.25 -3.57
C ASN A 235 -1.04 -30.23 -3.30
N GLU A 236 -1.09 -30.96 -2.19
CA GLU A 236 -0.07 -31.94 -1.82
C GLU A 236 0.06 -33.08 -2.84
N ARG A 237 -1.06 -33.56 -3.40
CA ARG A 237 -1.05 -34.54 -4.51
C ARG A 237 -0.24 -34.02 -5.71
N ASN A 238 -0.27 -32.72 -5.98
CA ASN A 238 0.46 -32.10 -7.08
C ASN A 238 1.95 -31.85 -6.78
N LEU A 239 2.40 -31.97 -5.52
CA LEU A 239 3.82 -31.88 -5.17
C LEU A 239 4.66 -33.03 -5.74
N ILE A 240 4.03 -34.16 -6.07
CA ILE A 240 4.68 -35.34 -6.67
C ILE A 240 4.41 -35.47 -8.17
N ALA A 241 3.76 -34.48 -8.80
CA ALA A 241 3.42 -34.54 -10.22
C ALA A 241 4.66 -34.77 -11.12
N LYS A 242 4.49 -35.59 -12.16
CA LYS A 242 5.51 -35.82 -13.21
C LYS A 242 5.80 -34.53 -13.98
N ASN A 243 4.76 -33.75 -14.27
CA ASN A 243 4.87 -32.47 -14.97
C ASN A 243 5.61 -31.42 -14.12
N LYS A 244 6.76 -30.93 -14.59
CA LYS A 244 7.61 -29.94 -13.90
C LYS A 244 6.85 -28.66 -13.54
N ARG A 245 6.03 -28.12 -14.46
CA ARG A 245 5.27 -26.88 -14.24
C ARG A 245 4.26 -27.06 -13.10
N THR A 246 3.53 -28.17 -13.10
CA THR A 246 2.56 -28.50 -12.04
C THR A 246 3.24 -28.62 -10.68
N ARG A 247 4.40 -29.30 -10.62
CA ARG A 247 5.18 -29.42 -9.39
C ARG A 247 5.70 -28.06 -8.88
N GLN A 248 6.12 -27.17 -9.78
CA GLN A 248 6.49 -25.79 -9.40
C GLN A 248 5.30 -24.98 -8.89
N LEU A 249 4.14 -25.06 -9.55
CA LEU A 249 2.90 -24.42 -9.10
C LEU A 249 2.53 -24.87 -7.69
N ALA A 250 2.51 -26.18 -7.45
CA ALA A 250 2.16 -26.76 -6.16
C ALA A 250 3.14 -26.38 -5.05
N THR A 251 4.44 -26.41 -5.35
CA THR A 251 5.49 -26.02 -4.39
C THR A 251 5.41 -24.53 -4.06
N CYS A 252 5.20 -23.67 -5.07
CA CYS A 252 5.04 -22.23 -4.84
C CYS A 252 3.75 -21.91 -4.07
N ALA A 253 2.64 -22.61 -4.35
CA ALA A 253 1.39 -22.47 -3.62
C ALA A 253 1.56 -22.88 -2.15
N ALA A 254 2.28 -23.98 -1.87
CA ALA A 254 2.57 -24.41 -0.50
C ALA A 254 3.34 -23.35 0.30
N LEU A 255 4.32 -22.66 -0.30
CA LEU A 255 5.00 -21.52 0.34
C LEU A 255 4.01 -20.42 0.74
N ILE A 256 3.02 -20.12 -0.11
CA ILE A 256 2.00 -19.10 0.17
C ILE A 256 1.04 -19.60 1.26
N PHE A 257 0.68 -20.89 1.27
CA PHE A 257 -0.23 -21.47 2.25
C PHE A 257 0.39 -21.47 3.65
N GLU A 258 1.65 -21.87 3.76
CA GLU A 258 2.31 -22.02 5.07
C GLU A 258 2.89 -20.71 5.61
N LEU A 259 3.46 -19.87 4.74
CA LEU A 259 4.18 -18.66 5.17
C LEU A 259 3.43 -17.36 4.92
N ALA A 260 2.27 -17.44 4.26
CA ALA A 260 1.44 -16.30 3.86
C ALA A 260 2.20 -15.21 3.07
N ILE A 261 3.35 -15.53 2.46
CA ILE A 261 4.13 -14.57 1.67
C ILE A 261 3.36 -14.16 0.40
N ARG A 262 3.60 -12.94 -0.08
CA ARG A 262 2.93 -12.44 -1.30
C ARG A 262 3.45 -13.20 -2.52
N VAL A 263 2.60 -13.40 -3.52
CA VAL A 263 2.95 -14.11 -4.77
C VAL A 263 4.09 -13.45 -5.57
N GLY A 264 4.22 -12.12 -5.50
CA GLY A 264 5.25 -11.34 -6.22
C GLY A 264 4.73 -10.68 -7.51
N LYS A 265 5.58 -9.87 -8.15
CA LYS A 265 5.29 -9.21 -9.44
C LYS A 265 6.49 -9.36 -10.37
N ARG A 266 6.28 -9.79 -11.62
CA ARG A 266 7.36 -10.01 -12.60
C ARG A 266 8.17 -8.75 -12.92
N THR A 267 7.54 -7.58 -12.88
CA THR A 267 8.18 -6.29 -13.22
C THR A 267 9.13 -5.77 -12.14
N SER A 268 9.18 -6.44 -10.99
CA SER A 268 10.00 -6.02 -9.86
C SER A 268 11.34 -6.76 -9.87
N THR A 269 12.44 -6.01 -9.85
CA THR A 269 13.81 -6.54 -9.89
C THR A 269 14.50 -6.56 -8.52
N HIS A 270 13.98 -5.80 -7.55
CA HIS A 270 14.59 -5.61 -6.22
C HIS A 270 13.66 -5.99 -5.07
N VAL A 271 12.42 -6.34 -5.38
CA VAL A 271 11.39 -6.76 -4.43
C VAL A 271 10.78 -8.06 -4.94
N PHE A 272 10.71 -9.06 -4.08
CA PHE A 272 10.35 -10.43 -4.43
C PHE A 272 9.12 -10.91 -3.65
N GLY A 273 8.47 -11.93 -4.21
CA GLY A 273 7.46 -12.75 -3.56
C GLY A 273 7.67 -14.21 -3.97
N ALA A 274 6.78 -15.10 -3.52
CA ALA A 274 6.93 -16.55 -3.67
C ALA A 274 7.30 -16.98 -5.10
N ALA A 275 6.55 -16.55 -6.11
CA ALA A 275 6.74 -16.94 -7.50
C ALA A 275 7.90 -16.20 -8.21
N THR A 276 8.56 -15.27 -7.53
CA THR A 276 9.69 -14.49 -8.07
C THR A 276 10.97 -14.68 -7.26
N LEU A 277 11.03 -15.70 -6.38
CA LEU A 277 12.25 -16.00 -5.64
C LEU A 277 13.38 -16.40 -6.59
N LEU A 278 14.60 -16.03 -6.18
CA LEU A 278 15.85 -16.35 -6.85
C LEU A 278 16.61 -17.34 -6.00
N VAL A 279 17.53 -18.10 -6.59
CA VAL A 279 18.28 -19.17 -5.91
C VAL A 279 18.92 -18.67 -4.62
N ARG A 280 19.55 -17.49 -4.64
CA ARG A 280 20.18 -16.90 -3.44
C ARG A 280 19.23 -16.62 -2.26
N HIS A 281 17.91 -16.60 -2.49
CA HIS A 281 16.94 -16.33 -1.44
C HIS A 281 16.57 -17.57 -0.63
N ILE A 282 16.95 -18.78 -1.08
CA ILE A 282 16.55 -20.04 -0.47
C ILE A 282 17.79 -20.86 -0.14
N LYS A 283 17.86 -21.37 1.09
CA LYS A 283 18.80 -22.42 1.48
C LYS A 283 18.01 -23.58 2.06
N VAL A 284 18.15 -24.78 1.49
CA VAL A 284 17.57 -26.01 2.04
C VAL A 284 18.64 -26.70 2.87
N GLN A 285 18.41 -26.82 4.18
CA GLN A 285 19.31 -27.48 5.12
C GLN A 285 19.30 -29.00 4.93
N ILE A 286 20.26 -29.69 5.55
CA ILE A 286 20.43 -31.15 5.44
C ILE A 286 19.22 -31.86 6.05
N ASP A 287 18.74 -31.40 7.20
CA ASP A 287 17.57 -31.93 7.92
C ASP A 287 16.21 -31.58 7.26
N GLY A 288 16.23 -30.91 6.10
CA GLY A 288 15.03 -30.53 5.37
C GLY A 288 14.42 -29.20 5.81
N LYS A 289 14.97 -28.50 6.80
CA LYS A 289 14.59 -27.12 7.10
C LYS A 289 14.94 -26.19 5.94
N VAL A 290 14.24 -25.08 5.83
CA VAL A 290 14.41 -24.11 4.75
C VAL A 290 14.60 -22.71 5.31
N ASP A 291 15.66 -22.04 4.87
CA ASP A 291 15.91 -20.63 5.13
C ASP A 291 15.45 -19.80 3.94
N LEU A 292 14.70 -18.73 4.22
CA LEU A 292 14.19 -17.77 3.25
C LEU A 292 14.65 -16.37 3.61
N ASN A 293 15.43 -15.75 2.73
CA ASN A 293 15.96 -14.40 2.93
C ASN A 293 15.81 -13.57 1.64
N PHE A 294 14.93 -12.57 1.64
CA PHE A 294 14.70 -11.70 0.49
C PHE A 294 14.10 -10.35 0.87
N ILE A 295 14.11 -9.40 -0.05
CA ILE A 295 13.46 -8.09 0.13
C ILE A 295 12.03 -8.17 -0.42
N GLY A 296 11.03 -7.95 0.44
CA GLY A 296 9.61 -7.99 0.10
C GLY A 296 9.02 -6.63 -0.27
N LYS A 297 7.68 -6.57 -0.39
CA LYS A 297 6.93 -5.35 -0.73
C LYS A 297 7.38 -4.18 0.16
N ASP A 298 7.44 -2.99 -0.44
CA ASP A 298 7.85 -1.74 0.24
C ASP A 298 9.31 -1.78 0.74
N SER A 299 10.13 -2.67 0.16
CA SER A 299 11.52 -2.93 0.56
C SER A 299 11.68 -3.40 2.00
N VAL A 300 10.68 -4.10 2.53
CA VAL A 300 10.73 -4.70 3.86
C VAL A 300 11.50 -6.04 3.78
N PRO A 301 12.62 -6.21 4.51
CA PRO A 301 13.33 -7.49 4.56
C PRO A 301 12.41 -8.59 5.12
N TYR A 302 12.47 -9.76 4.49
CA TYR A 302 11.86 -10.99 4.97
C TYR A 302 12.98 -11.99 5.27
N SER A 303 13.03 -12.46 6.52
CA SER A 303 13.96 -13.49 6.96
C SER A 303 13.18 -14.52 7.77
N ARG A 304 13.27 -15.78 7.35
CA ARG A 304 12.72 -16.94 8.05
C ARG A 304 13.76 -18.04 7.97
N VAL A 305 14.45 -18.29 9.07
CA VAL A 305 15.51 -19.31 9.17
C VAL A 305 14.92 -20.54 9.84
N GLY A 306 15.29 -21.72 9.35
CA GLY A 306 14.90 -22.99 9.96
C GLY A 306 13.41 -23.34 9.83
N TRP A 307 12.70 -22.82 8.82
CA TRP A 307 11.30 -23.20 8.62
C TRP A 307 11.21 -24.68 8.24
N VAL A 308 10.36 -25.42 8.97
CA VAL A 308 10.04 -26.82 8.70
C VAL A 308 8.76 -26.85 7.87
N PRO A 309 8.80 -27.24 6.58
CA PRO A 309 7.58 -27.37 5.78
C PRO A 309 6.71 -28.51 6.30
N LEU A 310 5.39 -28.31 6.29
CA LEU A 310 4.44 -29.33 6.75
C LEU A 310 4.56 -30.62 5.94
N ALA A 311 4.74 -30.51 4.62
CA ALA A 311 5.03 -31.64 3.74
C ALA A 311 6.52 -31.68 3.39
N THR A 312 7.23 -32.76 3.77
CA THR A 312 8.66 -32.99 3.46
C THR A 312 8.97 -32.90 1.97
N ARG A 313 7.98 -33.19 1.11
CA ARG A 313 8.09 -33.06 -0.35
C ARG A 313 8.41 -31.64 -0.81
N ILE A 314 8.00 -30.61 -0.05
CA ILE A 314 8.29 -29.21 -0.36
C ILE A 314 9.80 -28.96 -0.33
N SER A 315 10.49 -29.38 0.73
CA SER A 315 11.96 -29.25 0.85
C SER A 315 12.69 -30.00 -0.26
N LYS A 316 12.22 -31.21 -0.60
CA LYS A 316 12.78 -32.00 -1.71
C LYS A 316 12.63 -31.28 -3.05
N ASN A 317 11.42 -30.81 -3.36
CA ASN A 317 11.16 -30.06 -4.58
C ASN A 317 12.01 -28.77 -4.64
N LEU A 318 12.13 -28.02 -3.54
CA LEU A 318 12.99 -26.85 -3.49
C LEU A 318 14.45 -27.20 -3.78
N ARG A 319 14.99 -28.26 -3.16
CA ARG A 319 16.36 -28.72 -3.41
C ARG A 319 16.59 -29.05 -4.89
N ASP A 320 15.64 -29.77 -5.51
CA ASP A 320 15.70 -30.10 -6.94
C ASP A 320 15.61 -28.85 -7.82
N LEU A 321 14.80 -27.86 -7.45
CA LEU A 321 14.63 -26.61 -8.19
C LEU A 321 15.85 -25.68 -8.14
N LEU A 322 16.71 -25.83 -7.13
CA LEU A 322 17.95 -25.06 -6.97
C LEU A 322 19.15 -25.71 -7.69
N LYS A 323 19.10 -27.03 -7.97
CA LYS A 323 20.22 -27.77 -8.56
C LYS A 323 20.59 -27.24 -9.94
N GLY A 324 21.88 -27.00 -10.16
CA GLY A 324 22.44 -26.56 -11.45
C GLY A 324 22.12 -25.11 -11.83
N LYS A 325 21.56 -24.31 -10.92
CA LYS A 325 21.23 -22.90 -11.15
C LYS A 325 22.19 -21.95 -10.44
N GLN A 326 22.37 -20.77 -11.01
CA GLN A 326 23.17 -19.69 -10.44
C GLN A 326 22.37 -18.86 -9.44
N ALA A 327 23.08 -18.11 -8.58
CA ALA A 327 22.49 -17.30 -7.50
C ALA A 327 21.39 -16.31 -7.95
N ASN A 328 21.46 -15.84 -9.19
CA ASN A 328 20.52 -14.89 -9.79
C ASN A 328 19.40 -15.53 -10.61
N ASP A 329 19.41 -16.85 -10.77
CA ASP A 329 18.37 -17.56 -11.51
C ASP A 329 17.09 -17.68 -10.69
N ARG A 330 15.96 -17.82 -11.38
CA ARG A 330 14.68 -18.06 -10.71
C ARG A 330 14.63 -19.46 -10.13
N VAL A 331 14.16 -19.56 -8.89
CA VAL A 331 13.77 -20.85 -8.29
C VAL A 331 12.66 -21.48 -9.13
N PHE A 332 11.69 -20.66 -9.50
CA PHE A 332 10.53 -21.04 -10.29
C PHE A 332 10.64 -20.47 -11.71
N ASP A 333 11.22 -21.25 -12.62
CA ASP A 333 11.51 -20.89 -14.01
C ASP A 333 10.33 -21.19 -14.97
N ALA A 334 9.42 -22.10 -14.61
CA ALA A 334 8.32 -22.55 -15.47
C ALA A 334 6.96 -21.89 -15.15
N ILE A 335 6.91 -20.97 -14.19
CA ILE A 335 5.65 -20.35 -13.70
C ILE A 335 5.77 -18.83 -13.55
N SER A 336 4.62 -18.19 -13.35
CA SER A 336 4.51 -16.76 -13.08
C SER A 336 3.53 -16.47 -11.95
N PRO A 337 3.54 -15.27 -11.35
CA PRO A 337 2.52 -14.87 -10.38
C PRO A 337 1.08 -14.99 -10.89
N HIS A 338 0.87 -14.83 -12.21
CA HIS A 338 -0.44 -14.98 -12.82
C HIS A 338 -0.86 -16.46 -12.83
N SER A 339 -0.01 -17.35 -13.34
CA SER A 339 -0.32 -18.79 -13.39
C SER A 339 -0.47 -19.42 -12.01
N VAL A 340 0.18 -18.87 -10.97
CA VAL A 340 -0.05 -19.32 -9.57
C VAL A 340 -1.45 -18.93 -9.10
N ASN A 341 -1.96 -17.75 -9.47
CA ASN A 341 -3.34 -17.38 -9.15
C ASN A 341 -4.36 -18.25 -9.90
N GLU A 342 -4.12 -18.52 -11.18
CA GLU A 342 -4.96 -19.47 -11.94
C GLU A 342 -4.97 -20.84 -11.27
N TYR A 343 -3.79 -21.37 -10.91
CA TYR A 343 -3.66 -22.67 -10.25
C TYR A 343 -4.39 -22.74 -8.91
N VAL A 344 -4.25 -21.76 -8.01
CA VAL A 344 -4.97 -21.83 -6.72
C VAL A 344 -6.49 -21.74 -6.91
N SER A 345 -6.95 -21.07 -7.98
CA SER A 345 -8.37 -21.00 -8.33
C SER A 345 -8.91 -22.36 -8.79
N THR A 346 -8.09 -23.23 -9.38
CA THR A 346 -8.51 -24.59 -9.73
C THR A 346 -8.62 -25.51 -8.51
N LEU A 347 -7.89 -25.21 -7.43
CA LEU A 347 -8.03 -25.91 -6.15
C LEU A 347 -9.34 -25.54 -5.45
N ASN A 348 -9.74 -24.28 -5.52
CA ASN A 348 -11.06 -23.79 -5.11
C ASN A 348 -11.34 -22.42 -5.79
N PRO A 349 -12.48 -22.24 -6.49
CA PRO A 349 -12.77 -21.01 -7.25
C PRO A 349 -12.79 -19.71 -6.44
N ALA A 350 -12.99 -19.79 -5.12
CA ALA A 350 -12.97 -18.63 -4.23
C ALA A 350 -11.54 -18.16 -3.89
N LEU A 351 -10.51 -18.93 -4.25
CA LEU A 351 -9.12 -18.65 -3.89
C LEU A 351 -8.41 -17.73 -4.87
N THR A 352 -7.69 -16.78 -4.28
CA THR A 352 -6.53 -16.14 -4.90
C THR A 352 -5.39 -16.15 -3.90
N CYS A 353 -4.16 -15.89 -4.34
CA CYS A 353 -3.01 -15.76 -3.42
C CYS A 353 -3.25 -14.69 -2.34
N LYS A 354 -4.03 -13.66 -2.67
CA LYS A 354 -4.41 -12.60 -1.73
C LYS A 354 -5.42 -13.10 -0.69
N VAL A 355 -6.43 -13.86 -1.12
CA VAL A 355 -7.42 -14.47 -0.22
C VAL A 355 -6.75 -15.42 0.76
N ILE A 356 -5.81 -16.27 0.30
CA ILE A 356 -5.05 -17.19 1.16
C ILE A 356 -4.30 -16.44 2.27
N ARG A 357 -3.64 -15.33 1.93
CA ARG A 357 -2.94 -14.52 2.93
C ARG A 357 -3.89 -13.94 3.99
N THR A 358 -5.07 -13.45 3.59
CA THR A 358 -6.10 -12.99 4.53
C THR A 358 -6.61 -14.15 5.38
N PHE A 359 -6.89 -15.30 4.77
CA PHE A 359 -7.34 -16.51 5.43
C PHE A 359 -6.35 -16.98 6.51
N ARG A 360 -5.08 -17.17 6.14
CA ARG A 360 -4.03 -17.59 7.08
C ARG A 360 -3.81 -16.57 8.20
N ALA A 361 -3.90 -15.27 7.90
CA ALA A 361 -3.82 -14.25 8.95
C ALA A 361 -4.97 -14.38 9.98
N ASN A 362 -6.18 -14.75 9.56
CA ASN A 362 -7.29 -15.00 10.48
C ASN A 362 -7.09 -16.28 11.29
N GLN A 363 -6.66 -17.37 10.67
CA GLN A 363 -6.37 -18.62 11.38
C GLN A 363 -5.28 -18.44 12.44
N GLU A 364 -4.19 -17.75 12.10
CA GLU A 364 -3.11 -17.44 13.05
C GLU A 364 -3.56 -16.48 14.16
N PHE A 365 -4.52 -15.59 13.87
CA PHE A 365 -5.07 -14.69 14.88
C PHE A 365 -5.95 -15.44 15.86
N GLU A 366 -6.96 -16.16 15.34
CA GLU A 366 -7.92 -16.92 16.13
C GLU A 366 -7.22 -17.98 17.00
N GLY A 367 -6.24 -18.70 16.45
CA GLY A 367 -5.45 -19.67 17.21
C GLY A 367 -4.57 -19.08 18.32
N LYS A 368 -4.42 -17.74 18.39
CA LYS A 368 -3.71 -17.03 19.46
C LYS A 368 -4.63 -16.29 20.43
N LEU A 369 -5.94 -16.29 20.21
CA LEU A 369 -6.94 -15.73 21.13
C LEU A 369 -7.34 -16.74 22.21
N VAL A 370 -6.35 -17.36 22.85
CA VAL A 370 -6.57 -18.30 23.96
C VAL A 370 -6.22 -17.58 25.26
N VAL A 371 -7.20 -17.38 26.13
CA VAL A 371 -7.05 -16.66 27.41
C VAL A 371 -7.00 -17.68 28.55
N ALA A 372 -5.88 -17.76 29.27
CA ALA A 372 -5.78 -18.56 30.49
C ALA A 372 -6.39 -17.80 31.70
N PRO A 373 -6.75 -18.47 32.81
CA PRO A 373 -7.46 -17.84 33.93
C PRO A 373 -6.80 -16.60 34.56
N ARG A 374 -5.48 -16.43 34.42
CA ARG A 374 -4.70 -15.30 34.97
C ARG A 374 -4.32 -14.25 33.92
N ASP A 375 -4.67 -14.47 32.66
CA ASP A 375 -4.29 -13.57 31.58
C ASP A 375 -5.20 -12.35 31.54
N ASP A 376 -4.63 -11.17 31.30
CA ASP A 376 -5.42 -10.01 30.88
C ASP A 376 -5.81 -10.17 29.40
N PRO A 377 -7.12 -10.22 29.07
CA PRO A 377 -7.56 -10.43 27.69
C PRO A 377 -7.06 -9.36 26.71
N ARG A 378 -6.83 -8.12 27.17
CA ARG A 378 -6.26 -7.05 26.33
C ARG A 378 -4.85 -7.38 25.90
N THR A 379 -4.06 -7.93 26.81
CA THR A 379 -2.70 -8.38 26.56
C THR A 379 -2.67 -9.58 25.61
N VAL A 380 -3.56 -10.56 25.78
CA VAL A 380 -3.71 -11.69 24.85
C VAL A 380 -4.02 -11.21 23.43
N HIS A 381 -5.02 -10.33 23.28
CA HIS A 381 -5.39 -9.77 21.98
C HIS A 381 -4.23 -9.01 21.32
N LYS A 382 -3.53 -8.18 22.09
CA LYS A 382 -2.35 -7.46 21.60
C LYS A 382 -1.24 -8.41 21.15
N ASN A 383 -0.98 -9.47 21.90
CA ASN A 383 0.02 -10.49 21.54
C ASN A 383 -0.39 -11.27 20.29
N ALA A 384 -1.67 -11.60 20.14
CA ALA A 384 -2.20 -12.21 18.92
C ALA A 384 -2.02 -11.28 17.70
N LEU A 385 -2.26 -9.97 17.86
CA LEU A 385 -1.99 -8.99 16.79
C LEU A 385 -0.50 -8.90 16.42
N LEU A 386 0.39 -8.94 17.41
CA LEU A 386 1.85 -8.94 17.19
C LEU A 386 2.29 -10.21 16.46
N HIS A 387 1.78 -11.38 16.87
CA HIS A 387 2.01 -12.67 16.20
C HIS A 387 1.61 -12.60 14.73
N VAL A 388 0.41 -12.11 14.42
CA VAL A 388 -0.05 -11.96 13.02
C VAL A 388 0.81 -10.96 12.26
N ALA A 389 1.19 -9.83 12.89
CA ALA A 389 2.05 -8.85 12.26
C ALA A 389 3.43 -9.44 11.91
N GLU A 390 3.98 -10.27 12.78
CA GLU A 390 5.22 -11.01 12.53
C GLU A 390 5.04 -12.07 11.42
N PHE A 391 4.02 -12.92 11.52
CA PHE A 391 3.69 -13.95 10.54
C PHE A 391 3.51 -13.36 9.13
N CYS A 392 2.78 -12.25 9.03
CA CYS A 392 2.60 -11.52 7.78
C CYS A 392 3.83 -10.66 7.38
N ASN A 393 4.83 -10.53 8.23
CA ASN A 393 5.96 -9.60 8.08
C ASN A 393 5.52 -8.14 7.83
N HIS A 394 4.55 -7.66 8.60
CA HIS A 394 4.11 -6.26 8.61
C HIS A 394 5.00 -5.44 9.54
N ARG A 395 5.92 -4.66 8.95
CA ARG A 395 6.88 -3.83 9.67
C ARG A 395 6.79 -2.36 9.29
N SER A 396 7.13 -1.49 10.24
CA SER A 396 7.36 -0.06 10.04
C SER A 396 8.78 0.25 10.52
N GLY A 397 9.72 0.24 9.58
CA GLY A 397 11.15 0.19 9.94
C GLY A 397 11.47 -1.12 10.66
N PRO A 398 12.20 -1.09 11.80
CA PRO A 398 12.52 -2.31 12.54
C PRO A 398 11.33 -2.88 13.33
N LYS A 399 10.32 -2.06 13.63
CA LYS A 399 9.20 -2.43 14.52
C LYS A 399 8.06 -3.12 13.78
N LEU A 400 7.35 -4.01 14.46
CA LEU A 400 6.11 -4.62 13.95
C LEU A 400 4.99 -3.57 13.85
N SER A 401 4.13 -3.72 12.84
CA SER A 401 3.01 -2.82 12.55
C SER A 401 1.68 -3.58 12.56
N VAL A 402 0.99 -3.55 13.71
CA VAL A 402 -0.28 -4.26 13.90
C VAL A 402 -1.45 -3.65 13.11
N ASN A 403 -1.44 -2.33 12.91
CA ASN A 403 -2.53 -1.62 12.22
C ASN A 403 -2.74 -2.11 10.78
N THR A 404 -1.67 -2.55 10.10
CA THR A 404 -1.79 -3.07 8.74
C THR A 404 -2.59 -4.38 8.71
N SER A 405 -2.31 -5.30 9.65
CA SER A 405 -3.05 -6.55 9.83
C SER A 405 -4.50 -6.27 10.21
N LEU A 406 -4.69 -5.50 11.28
CA LEU A 406 -6.00 -5.19 11.86
C LEU A 406 -6.94 -4.49 10.87
N ALA A 407 -6.44 -3.53 10.09
CA ALA A 407 -7.28 -2.75 9.19
C ALA A 407 -7.66 -3.48 7.89
N ASN A 408 -6.93 -4.53 7.48
CA ASN A 408 -7.02 -5.09 6.12
C ASN A 408 -7.12 -6.62 6.03
N TYR A 409 -6.51 -7.35 6.97
CA TYR A 409 -6.35 -8.81 6.88
C TYR A 409 -7.13 -9.57 7.95
N LEU A 410 -7.44 -8.96 9.09
CA LEU A 410 -8.20 -9.61 10.15
C LEU A 410 -9.69 -9.26 10.06
N ASP A 411 -10.53 -10.29 10.14
CA ASP A 411 -11.97 -10.14 10.24
C ASP A 411 -12.30 -9.45 11.57
N PRO A 412 -12.90 -8.24 11.54
CA PRO A 412 -13.18 -7.50 12.76
C PRO A 412 -14.10 -8.26 13.73
N ARG A 413 -14.95 -9.18 13.22
CA ARG A 413 -15.84 -9.99 14.06
C ARG A 413 -15.09 -10.84 15.07
N LEU A 414 -13.89 -11.31 14.74
CA LEU A 414 -13.05 -12.03 15.70
C LEU A 414 -12.71 -11.17 16.92
N THR A 415 -12.40 -9.88 16.69
CA THR A 415 -12.11 -8.95 17.79
C THR A 415 -13.37 -8.57 18.56
N PHE A 416 -14.50 -8.33 17.89
CA PHE A 416 -15.76 -8.03 18.57
C PHE A 416 -16.28 -9.22 19.39
N ARG A 417 -16.20 -10.44 18.85
CA ARG A 417 -16.54 -11.67 19.56
C ARG A 417 -15.67 -11.85 20.80
N PHE A 418 -14.35 -11.76 20.65
CA PHE A 418 -13.40 -11.83 21.77
C PHE A 418 -13.70 -10.78 22.85
N ALA A 419 -14.04 -9.55 22.45
CA ALA A 419 -14.41 -8.48 23.38
C ALA A 419 -15.66 -8.83 24.20
N ARG A 420 -16.68 -9.43 23.57
CA ARG A 420 -17.90 -9.90 24.23
C ARG A 420 -17.62 -11.06 25.18
N GLU A 421 -16.90 -12.07 24.73
CA GLU A 421 -16.58 -13.30 25.48
C GLU A 421 -15.79 -13.01 26.77
N HIS A 422 -14.95 -11.97 26.77
CA HIS A 422 -14.08 -11.63 27.90
C HIS A 422 -14.42 -10.31 28.60
N GLY A 423 -15.59 -9.72 28.32
CA GLY A 423 -16.05 -8.50 28.99
C GLY A 423 -15.17 -7.25 28.78
N VAL A 424 -14.42 -7.19 27.66
CA VAL A 424 -13.53 -6.06 27.33
C VAL A 424 -14.23 -5.09 26.38
N LYS A 425 -13.97 -3.79 26.52
CA LYS A 425 -14.54 -2.78 25.61
C LYS A 425 -13.78 -2.80 24.29
N PRO A 426 -14.44 -2.86 23.11
CA PRO A 426 -13.75 -2.85 21.82
C PRO A 426 -12.77 -1.69 21.59
N LYS A 427 -13.02 -0.53 22.22
CA LYS A 427 -12.12 0.64 22.21
C LYS A 427 -10.76 0.41 22.86
N ASP A 428 -10.64 -0.60 23.71
CA ASP A 428 -9.40 -1.01 24.36
C ASP A 428 -8.57 -1.93 23.43
N LEU A 429 -9.21 -2.52 22.39
CA LEU A 429 -8.61 -3.50 21.49
C LEU A 429 -8.25 -2.94 20.12
N MET A 430 -8.92 -1.87 19.68
CA MET A 430 -8.64 -1.24 18.39
C MET A 430 -8.80 0.29 18.40
N PRO A 431 -8.06 1.03 17.55
CA PRO A 431 -8.17 2.47 17.44
C PRO A 431 -9.58 2.96 17.03
N LYS A 432 -9.99 4.14 17.51
CA LYS A 432 -11.29 4.78 17.19
C LYS A 432 -11.64 4.79 15.70
N ALA A 433 -10.67 5.06 14.83
CA ALA A 433 -10.90 5.08 13.39
C ALA A 433 -11.27 3.69 12.81
N LEU A 434 -10.73 2.61 13.40
CA LEU A 434 -11.07 1.24 12.99
C LEU A 434 -12.39 0.78 13.60
N LEU A 435 -12.72 1.21 14.83
CA LEU A 435 -14.06 1.00 15.39
C LEU A 435 -15.13 1.56 14.46
N ALA A 436 -14.99 2.83 14.06
CA ALA A 436 -15.93 3.46 13.14
C ALA A 436 -16.01 2.73 11.78
N LYS A 437 -14.87 2.26 11.25
CA LYS A 437 -14.82 1.48 10.01
C LYS A 437 -15.54 0.12 10.13
N PHE A 438 -15.48 -0.50 11.29
CA PHE A 438 -15.93 -1.87 11.51
C PHE A 438 -17.20 -1.96 12.37
N ASP A 439 -17.94 -0.86 12.51
CA ASP A 439 -19.16 -0.83 13.32
C ASP A 439 -20.18 -1.89 12.87
N TRP A 440 -20.28 -2.11 11.55
CA TRP A 440 -21.09 -3.17 10.93
C TRP A 440 -20.82 -4.59 11.48
N ALA A 441 -19.62 -4.84 12.02
CA ALA A 441 -19.22 -6.16 12.52
C ALA A 441 -19.56 -6.41 13.99
N LYS A 442 -20.04 -5.37 14.71
CA LYS A 442 -20.30 -5.43 16.15
C LYS A 442 -21.43 -6.39 16.51
N ASP A 443 -22.48 -6.41 15.69
CA ASP A 443 -23.72 -7.14 15.97
C ASP A 443 -23.88 -8.39 15.09
N ILE A 444 -22.90 -8.66 14.21
CA ILE A 444 -22.89 -9.84 13.34
C ILE A 444 -22.15 -10.99 14.03
N PRO A 445 -22.77 -12.19 14.15
CA PRO A 445 -22.16 -13.36 14.77
C PRO A 445 -20.82 -13.82 14.18
#